data_AF-A0A4U7C6F6-F1
#
_entry.id   AF-A0A4U7C6F6-F1
#
_cell.length_a   1.000
_cell.length_b   1.000
_cell.length_c   1.000
_cell.angle_alpha   90.00
_cell.angle_beta   90.00
_cell.angle_gamma   90.00
#
_symmetry.space_group_name_H-M   'P 1'
#
loop_
_entity.id
_entity.type
_entity.pdbx_description
1 polymer ?
#
loop_
_entity_poly.entity_id
_entity_poly.type
_entity_poly.pdbx_seq_one_letter_code
_entity_poly.pdbx_strand_id
1 'polypeptide(L)'
;MPIDLRTHDSSDDIHIDPSTNKAAIIQLLYTNPNYGFTPSEIHDRLDNIPKGSITGTLTRLFNDSDIGKTADGYYHALESRDDLRRFARGLVQVRNLTDRYDDVFSPADIEQTDERSPSGAQSEIRQDSSANDEPAPEDWIASTDDSEQA
;
A
#
# COMPACT_ATOMS: atom_id res chain seq x y z
N MET A 1 -19.21 14.99 1.20
CA MET A 1 -20.07 14.34 2.22
C MET A 1 -19.36 13.05 2.67
N PRO A 2 -19.01 12.90 3.95
CA PRO A 2 -18.41 11.66 4.47
C PRO A 2 -19.43 10.51 4.55
N ILE A 3 -18.96 9.26 4.49
CA ILE A 3 -19.79 8.05 4.60
C ILE A 3 -19.69 7.44 6.00
N ASP A 4 -20.79 6.84 6.47
CA ASP A 4 -20.83 6.15 7.77
C ASP A 4 -20.42 4.67 7.61
N LEU A 5 -19.17 4.39 7.99
CA LEU A 5 -18.58 3.05 7.94
C LEU A 5 -19.29 2.03 8.84
N ARG A 6 -20.14 2.47 9.78
CA ARG A 6 -20.92 1.55 10.65
C ARG A 6 -22.02 0.82 9.89
N THR A 7 -22.39 1.32 8.71
CA THR A 7 -23.33 0.71 7.76
C THR A 7 -22.64 0.18 6.52
N HIS A 8 -21.31 0.34 6.43
CA HIS A 8 -20.54 -0.14 5.30
C HIS A 8 -20.28 -1.63 5.51
N ASP A 9 -20.87 -2.45 4.64
CA ASP A 9 -20.57 -3.87 4.63
C ASP A 9 -19.20 -4.07 3.98
N SER A 10 -18.16 -4.19 4.79
CA SER A 10 -16.80 -4.56 4.38
C SER A 10 -16.70 -6.01 3.86
N SER A 11 -17.82 -6.70 3.65
CA SER A 11 -17.85 -8.08 3.14
C SER A 11 -17.27 -8.24 1.73
N ASP A 12 -17.06 -7.13 1.01
CA ASP A 12 -16.37 -7.08 -0.30
C ASP A 12 -14.85 -6.91 -0.19
N ASP A 13 -14.28 -6.76 1.01
CA ASP A 13 -12.83 -6.68 1.18
C ASP A 13 -12.22 -8.08 1.05
N ILE A 14 -11.59 -8.32 -0.10
CA ILE A 14 -10.81 -9.52 -0.35
C ILE A 14 -9.67 -9.62 0.66
N HIS A 15 -9.77 -10.57 1.58
CA HIS A 15 -8.72 -10.87 2.53
C HIS A 15 -7.75 -11.91 1.94
N ILE A 16 -6.90 -11.48 1.01
CA ILE A 16 -5.85 -12.31 0.42
C ILE A 16 -4.51 -11.70 0.76
N ASP A 17 -3.68 -12.49 1.44
CA ASP A 17 -2.31 -12.13 1.72
C ASP A 17 -1.49 -12.09 0.39
N PRO A 18 -0.91 -10.92 0.02
CA PRO A 18 -0.12 -10.73 -1.20
C PRO A 18 1.08 -11.69 -1.36
N SER A 19 1.61 -12.21 -0.25
CA SER A 19 2.78 -13.10 -0.25
C SER A 19 2.44 -14.56 -0.58
N THR A 20 1.15 -14.90 -0.68
CA THR A 20 0.70 -16.28 -0.86
C THR A 20 0.69 -16.72 -2.31
N ASN A 21 0.78 -18.04 -2.53
CA ASN A 21 0.60 -18.65 -3.84
C ASN A 21 -0.78 -18.32 -4.44
N LYS A 22 -1.80 -18.11 -3.59
CA LYS A 22 -3.14 -17.67 -4.00
C LYS A 22 -3.05 -16.31 -4.69
N ALA A 23 -2.39 -15.33 -4.07
CA ALA A 23 -2.21 -14.00 -4.63
C ALA A 23 -1.44 -14.02 -5.96
N ALA A 24 -0.37 -14.81 -6.04
CA ALA A 24 0.43 -14.92 -7.26
C ALA A 24 -0.39 -15.48 -8.45
N ILE A 25 -1.19 -16.53 -8.22
CA ILE A 25 -2.05 -17.10 -9.26
C ILE A 25 -3.16 -16.11 -9.65
N ILE A 26 -3.81 -15.45 -8.69
CA ILE A 26 -4.83 -14.43 -8.98
C ILE A 26 -4.23 -13.29 -9.80
N GLN A 27 -3.05 -12.79 -9.42
CA GLN A 27 -2.36 -11.74 -10.16
C GLN A 27 -2.14 -12.15 -11.62
N LEU A 28 -1.66 -13.38 -11.87
CA LEU A 28 -1.44 -13.89 -13.23
C LEU A 28 -2.74 -13.92 -14.03
N LEU A 29 -3.81 -14.51 -13.49
CA LEU A 29 -5.08 -14.69 -14.20
C LEU A 29 -5.81 -13.36 -14.43
N TYR A 30 -5.92 -12.52 -13.41
CA TYR A 30 -6.72 -11.29 -13.46
C TYR A 30 -6.00 -10.13 -14.15
N THR A 31 -4.67 -10.19 -14.31
CA THR A 31 -3.93 -9.28 -15.19
C THR A 31 -4.10 -9.69 -16.67
N ASN A 32 -4.44 -10.95 -16.94
CA ASN A 32 -4.61 -11.52 -18.27
C ASN A 32 -6.03 -12.10 -18.49
N PRO A 33 -7.11 -11.32 -18.31
CA PRO A 33 -8.47 -11.86 -18.21
C PRO A 33 -8.98 -12.52 -19.50
N ASN A 34 -8.37 -12.22 -20.65
CA ASN A 34 -8.72 -12.79 -21.95
C ASN A 34 -8.03 -14.13 -22.24
N TYR A 35 -7.20 -14.63 -21.32
CA TYR A 35 -6.42 -15.85 -21.50
C TYR A 35 -6.77 -16.89 -20.43
N GLY A 36 -6.83 -18.15 -20.86
CA GLY A 36 -6.84 -19.30 -19.98
C GLY A 36 -5.48 -19.97 -19.96
N PHE A 37 -5.10 -20.58 -18.84
CA PHE A 37 -3.82 -21.29 -18.69
C PHE A 37 -3.98 -22.67 -18.07
N THR A 38 -3.20 -23.62 -18.56
CA THR A 38 -3.06 -24.94 -17.94
C THR A 38 -2.23 -24.85 -16.64
N PRO A 39 -2.35 -25.82 -15.72
CA PRO A 39 -1.52 -25.85 -14.52
C PRO A 39 0.00 -25.85 -14.80
N SER A 40 0.43 -26.46 -15.91
CA SER A 40 1.83 -26.42 -16.36
C SER A 40 2.24 -25.02 -16.78
N GLU A 41 1.45 -24.33 -17.60
CA GLU A 41 1.80 -22.97 -18.04
C GLU A 41 1.76 -21.95 -16.89
N ILE A 42 0.93 -22.18 -15.88
CA ILE A 42 0.94 -21.38 -14.65
C ILE A 42 2.23 -21.62 -13.88
N HIS A 43 2.67 -22.88 -13.77
CA HIS A 43 3.94 -23.24 -13.14
C HIS A 43 5.14 -22.65 -13.88
N ASP A 44 5.14 -22.69 -15.21
CA ASP A 44 6.25 -22.16 -16.01
C ASP A 44 6.38 -20.64 -15.88
N ARG A 45 5.28 -19.94 -15.58
CA ARG A 45 5.29 -18.49 -15.30
C ARG A 45 5.54 -18.14 -13.84
N LEU A 46 5.21 -19.05 -12.91
CA LEU A 46 5.36 -18.91 -11.47
C LEU A 46 6.35 -19.98 -10.98
N ASP A 47 7.57 -19.92 -11.51
CA ASP A 47 8.65 -20.89 -11.31
C ASP A 47 9.08 -21.05 -9.84
N ASN A 48 8.80 -20.04 -9.02
CA ASN A 48 9.01 -20.05 -7.58
C ASN A 48 7.97 -20.87 -6.78
N ILE A 49 6.92 -21.40 -7.43
CA ILE A 49 5.86 -22.16 -6.76
C ILE A 49 5.91 -23.64 -7.18
N PRO A 50 6.02 -24.60 -6.23
CA PRO A 50 6.00 -26.02 -6.57
C PRO A 50 4.71 -26.43 -7.30
N LYS A 51 4.84 -27.28 -8.34
CA LYS A 51 3.70 -27.76 -9.15
C LYS A 51 2.53 -28.32 -8.33
N GLY A 52 2.80 -29.07 -7.26
CA GLY A 52 1.76 -29.59 -6.37
C GLY A 52 1.00 -28.51 -5.60
N SER A 53 1.66 -27.40 -5.30
CA SER A 53 1.02 -26.25 -4.67
C SER A 53 0.13 -25.48 -5.65
N ILE A 54 0.54 -25.39 -6.92
CA ILE A 54 -0.28 -24.77 -7.98
C ILE A 54 -1.57 -25.55 -8.19
N THR A 55 -1.49 -26.86 -8.39
CA THR A 55 -2.70 -27.68 -8.60
C THR A 55 -3.65 -27.65 -7.40
N GLY A 56 -3.12 -27.72 -6.19
CA GLY A 56 -3.90 -27.59 -4.95
C GLY A 56 -4.57 -26.22 -4.83
N THR A 57 -3.84 -25.14 -5.10
CA THR A 57 -4.36 -23.77 -5.01
C THR A 57 -5.41 -23.49 -6.08
N LEU A 58 -5.19 -23.94 -7.33
CA LEU A 58 -6.18 -23.81 -8.41
C LEU A 58 -7.48 -24.54 -8.11
N THR A 59 -7.39 -25.74 -7.51
CA THR A 59 -8.58 -26.49 -7.11
C THR A 59 -9.39 -25.72 -6.06
N ARG A 60 -8.71 -25.16 -5.06
CA ARG A 60 -9.37 -24.34 -4.02
C ARG A 60 -10.01 -23.09 -4.61
N LEU A 61 -9.25 -22.31 -5.40
CA LEU A 61 -9.75 -21.11 -6.08
C LEU A 61 -10.97 -21.39 -6.97
N PHE A 62 -10.96 -22.51 -7.67
CA PHE A 62 -12.09 -22.91 -8.51
C PHE A 62 -13.32 -23.27 -7.66
N ASN A 63 -13.13 -24.04 -6.57
CA ASN A 63 -14.22 -24.40 -5.66
C ASN A 63 -14.81 -23.17 -4.94
N ASP A 64 -13.96 -22.19 -4.62
CA ASP A 64 -14.35 -20.93 -3.97
C ASP A 64 -15.00 -19.95 -4.96
N SER A 65 -15.14 -20.31 -6.25
CA SER A 65 -15.64 -19.44 -7.31
C SER A 65 -14.83 -18.15 -7.48
N ASP A 66 -13.54 -18.18 -7.13
CA ASP A 66 -12.60 -17.10 -7.36
C ASP A 66 -12.06 -17.10 -8.80
N ILE A 67 -12.08 -18.25 -9.49
CA ILE A 67 -11.60 -18.42 -10.87
C ILE A 67 -12.50 -19.37 -11.67
N GLY A 68 -12.46 -19.26 -12.99
CA GLY A 68 -13.14 -20.18 -13.90
C GLY A 68 -12.22 -21.30 -14.39
N LYS A 69 -12.82 -22.38 -14.87
CA LYS A 69 -12.13 -23.49 -15.52
C LYS A 69 -12.92 -23.92 -16.76
N THR A 70 -12.26 -23.98 -17.91
CA THR A 70 -12.86 -24.48 -19.16
C THR A 70 -12.95 -26.02 -19.15
N ALA A 71 -13.78 -26.57 -20.03
CA ALA A 71 -13.88 -28.02 -20.21
C ALA A 71 -12.53 -28.67 -20.56
N ASP A 72 -11.69 -27.94 -21.31
CA ASP A 72 -10.35 -28.38 -21.73
C ASP A 72 -9.29 -28.21 -20.62
N GLY A 73 -9.68 -27.72 -19.44
CA GLY A 73 -8.82 -27.65 -18.26
C GLY A 73 -8.00 -26.37 -18.11
N TYR A 74 -8.32 -25.32 -18.85
CA TYR A 74 -7.69 -24.00 -18.70
C TYR A 74 -8.35 -23.20 -17.60
N TYR A 75 -7.56 -22.60 -16.72
CA TYR A 75 -8.03 -21.72 -15.67
C TYR A 75 -7.95 -20.27 -16.13
N HIS A 76 -8.99 -19.48 -15.82
CA HIS A 76 -9.11 -18.09 -16.26
C HIS A 76 -9.75 -17.21 -15.18
N ALA A 77 -9.58 -15.90 -15.30
CA ALA A 77 -10.26 -14.94 -14.43
C ALA A 77 -11.78 -14.91 -14.69
N LEU A 78 -12.55 -14.57 -13.66
CA LEU A 78 -13.98 -14.35 -13.80
C LEU A 78 -14.27 -12.87 -14.02
N GLU A 79 -15.16 -12.55 -14.96
CA GLU A 79 -15.55 -11.16 -15.21
C GLU A 79 -16.34 -10.57 -14.05
N SER A 80 -17.11 -11.39 -13.32
CA SER A 80 -17.94 -10.97 -12.19
C SER A 80 -17.16 -10.60 -10.93
N ARG A 81 -15.85 -10.88 -10.86
CA ARG A 81 -14.99 -10.65 -9.69
C ARG A 81 -14.12 -9.41 -9.91
N ASP A 82 -14.76 -8.25 -9.95
CA ASP A 82 -14.08 -6.96 -10.10
C ASP A 82 -13.19 -6.60 -8.92
N ASP A 83 -13.55 -7.09 -7.74
CA ASP A 83 -12.76 -7.05 -6.52
C ASP A 83 -11.38 -7.72 -6.75
N LEU A 84 -11.34 -8.95 -7.31
CA LEU A 84 -10.09 -9.67 -7.56
C LEU A 84 -9.26 -9.00 -8.64
N ARG A 85 -9.92 -8.40 -9.64
CA ARG A 85 -9.27 -7.58 -10.66
C ARG A 85 -8.61 -6.34 -10.06
N ARG A 86 -9.29 -5.68 -9.13
CA ARG A 86 -8.75 -4.51 -8.42
C ARG A 86 -7.55 -4.91 -7.55
N PHE A 87 -7.66 -6.01 -6.82
CA PHE A 87 -6.56 -6.58 -6.02
C PHE A 87 -5.33 -6.89 -6.89
N ALA A 88 -5.51 -7.62 -7.99
CA ALA A 88 -4.43 -7.97 -8.91
C ALA A 88 -3.71 -6.73 -9.49
N ARG A 89 -4.47 -5.69 -9.88
CA ARG A 89 -3.89 -4.42 -10.34
C ARG A 89 -3.10 -3.72 -9.24
N GLY A 90 -3.61 -3.74 -8.00
CA GLY A 90 -2.90 -3.21 -6.83
C GLY A 90 -1.55 -3.91 -6.61
N LEU A 91 -1.50 -5.23 -6.72
CA LEU A 91 -0.25 -6.00 -6.61
C LEU A 91 0.79 -5.59 -7.65
N VAL A 92 0.36 -5.40 -8.91
CA VAL A 92 1.26 -4.93 -9.98
C VAL A 92 1.77 -3.52 -9.68
N GLN A 93 0.92 -2.61 -9.19
CA GLN A 93 1.32 -1.25 -8.85
C GLN A 93 2.35 -1.21 -7.72
N VAL A 94 2.11 -1.97 -6.64
CA VAL A 94 3.06 -2.06 -5.51
C VAL A 94 4.38 -2.63 -5.97
N ARG A 95 4.36 -3.73 -6.75
CA ARG A 95 5.59 -4.32 -7.30
C ARG A 95 6.36 -3.33 -8.17
N ASN A 96 5.70 -2.64 -9.09
CA ASN A 96 6.33 -1.63 -9.94
C ASN A 96 6.93 -0.46 -9.14
N LEU A 97 6.34 -0.12 -7.98
CA LEU A 97 6.88 0.90 -7.09
C LEU A 97 8.13 0.39 -6.37
N THR A 98 8.08 -0.83 -5.83
CA THR A 98 9.23 -1.45 -5.15
C THR A 98 10.40 -1.67 -6.10
N ASP A 99 10.13 -2.20 -7.30
CA ASP A 99 11.15 -2.43 -8.33
C ASP A 99 11.84 -1.12 -8.77
N ARG A 100 11.16 0.04 -8.66
CA ARG A 100 11.76 1.35 -8.92
C ARG A 100 12.75 1.79 -7.84
N TYR A 101 12.52 1.41 -6.59
CA TYR A 101 13.28 1.90 -5.44
C TYR A 101 14.33 0.92 -4.93
N ASP A 102 14.33 -0.33 -5.39
CA ASP A 102 15.33 -1.36 -5.02
C ASP A 102 16.75 -0.96 -5.48
N ASP A 103 16.87 -0.10 -6.50
CA ASP A 103 18.16 0.29 -7.11
C ASP A 103 18.70 1.66 -6.62
N VAL A 104 17.97 2.41 -5.78
CA VAL A 104 18.20 3.88 -5.64
C VAL A 104 18.51 4.35 -4.22
N PHE A 105 18.39 3.51 -3.19
CA PHE A 105 18.68 3.92 -1.81
C PHE A 105 19.82 3.09 -1.19
N SER A 106 21.01 3.69 -1.14
CA SER A 106 22.05 3.27 -0.22
C SER A 106 21.73 3.82 1.18
N PRO A 107 22.08 3.12 2.27
CA PRO A 107 22.01 3.68 3.62
C PRO A 107 22.81 4.99 3.79
N ALA A 108 23.70 5.33 2.85
CA ALA A 108 24.39 6.62 2.78
C ALA A 108 23.52 7.78 2.23
N ASP A 109 22.42 7.49 1.52
CA ASP A 109 21.49 8.48 0.97
C ASP A 109 20.45 8.94 2.00
N ILE A 110 20.43 8.30 3.17
CA ILE A 110 19.61 8.70 4.31
C ILE A 110 20.42 9.74 5.08
N GLU A 111 20.05 11.03 4.96
CA GLU A 111 20.53 12.02 5.91
C GLU A 111 20.03 11.63 7.31
N GLN A 112 20.92 11.07 8.13
CA GLN A 112 20.67 10.91 9.55
C GLN A 112 20.39 12.31 10.11
N THR A 113 19.16 12.54 10.54
CA THR A 113 18.88 13.64 11.44
C THR A 113 19.68 13.32 12.70
N ASP A 114 20.89 13.88 12.80
CA ASP A 114 21.70 13.81 13.99
C ASP A 114 20.81 14.20 15.16
N GLU A 115 20.51 13.23 16.03
CA GLU A 115 19.98 13.51 17.35
C GLU A 115 21.06 14.30 18.08
N ARG A 116 21.02 15.62 17.94
CA ARG A 116 21.69 16.52 18.88
C ARG A 116 21.09 16.24 20.25
N SER A 117 21.69 15.29 20.96
CA SER A 117 21.75 15.27 22.41
C SER A 117 22.22 16.66 22.86
N PRO A 118 21.44 17.41 23.67
CA PRO A 118 21.92 18.63 24.27
C PRO A 118 22.80 18.25 25.46
N SER A 119 23.99 17.72 25.19
CA SER A 119 24.99 17.49 26.23
C SER A 119 25.99 18.65 26.23
N GLY A 120 25.89 19.49 27.27
CA GLY A 120 26.98 20.32 27.73
C GLY A 120 27.02 21.76 27.23
N ALA A 121 26.13 22.61 27.76
CA ALA A 121 26.40 24.05 27.85
C ALA A 121 26.40 24.47 29.32
N GLN A 122 27.50 24.18 30.03
CA GLN A 122 27.89 25.02 31.17
C GLN A 122 28.57 26.26 30.59
N SER A 123 27.82 27.35 30.52
CA SER A 123 28.39 28.69 30.49
C SER A 123 27.51 29.55 31.38
N GLU A 124 28.04 29.85 32.56
CA GLU A 124 27.51 30.84 33.48
C GLU A 124 27.29 32.16 32.73
N ILE A 125 26.03 32.55 32.58
CA ILE A 125 25.66 33.94 32.31
C ILE A 125 24.67 34.34 33.39
N ARG A 126 25.04 35.43 34.05
CA ARG A 126 24.46 35.99 35.26
C ARG A 126 22.98 36.34 35.06
N GLN A 127 22.22 36.18 36.15
CA GLN A 127 20.86 36.67 36.28
C GLN A 127 20.77 38.15 35.90
N ASP A 128 19.94 38.47 34.92
CA ASP A 128 19.17 39.70 34.93
C ASP A 128 17.70 39.35 34.69
N SER A 129 16.84 39.87 35.56
CA SER A 129 15.43 39.55 35.63
C SER A 129 14.67 40.60 34.82
N SER A 130 13.92 40.19 33.81
CA SER A 130 12.82 41.00 33.28
C SER A 130 11.75 40.07 32.68
N ALA A 131 10.69 39.95 33.47
CA ALA A 131 9.32 39.54 33.16
C ALA A 131 9.04 38.82 31.82
N ASN A 132 8.59 37.57 31.93
CA ASN A 132 7.68 36.95 30.98
C ASN A 132 6.44 37.84 30.81
N ASP A 133 6.21 38.30 29.59
CA ASP A 133 4.85 38.56 29.11
C ASP A 133 4.71 37.77 27.81
N GLU A 134 4.22 36.54 27.95
CA GLU A 134 3.75 35.74 26.83
C GLU A 134 2.39 36.32 26.45
N PRO A 135 2.20 36.86 25.23
CA PRO A 135 0.97 37.54 24.88
C PRO A 135 -0.20 36.55 24.91
N ALA A 136 -1.28 36.95 25.57
CA ALA A 136 -2.50 36.17 25.67
C ALA A 136 -3.04 35.84 24.26
N PRO A 137 -3.72 34.68 24.09
CA PRO A 137 -4.16 34.17 22.77
C PRO A 137 -5.19 35.07 22.04
N GLU A 138 -5.63 36.16 22.66
CA GLU A 138 -6.56 37.14 22.10
C GLU A 138 -5.86 38.13 21.14
N ASP A 139 -4.53 38.31 21.26
CA ASP A 139 -3.73 39.19 20.38
C ASP A 139 -3.40 38.57 19.01
N TRP A 140 -3.86 37.35 18.75
CA TRP A 140 -3.58 36.63 17.50
C TRP A 140 -4.54 36.99 16.36
N ILE A 141 -5.65 37.68 16.67
CA ILE A 141 -6.76 37.91 15.74
C ILE A 141 -6.99 39.40 15.48
N ALA A 142 -5.95 40.15 15.16
CA ALA A 142 -6.12 41.47 14.54
C ALA A 142 -4.86 41.90 13.79
N SER A 143 -4.67 41.36 12.58
CA SER A 143 -3.89 42.04 11.54
C SER A 143 -4.28 41.49 10.17
N THR A 144 -5.43 41.91 9.68
CA THR A 144 -5.56 42.19 8.24
C THR A 144 -5.28 43.67 8.07
N ASP A 145 -4.10 43.92 7.52
CA ASP A 145 -3.64 45.16 6.90
C ASP A 145 -4.70 45.75 5.97
N ASP A 146 -4.96 47.06 6.06
CA ASP A 146 -4.94 47.90 4.87
C ASP A 146 -4.85 49.39 5.27
N SER A 147 -3.74 50.00 4.89
CA SER A 147 -3.51 51.44 4.95
C SER A 147 -3.66 52.01 3.55
N GLU A 148 -4.79 52.60 3.16
CA GLU A 148 -4.83 53.56 2.04
C GLU A 148 -5.88 54.68 2.17
N GLN A 149 -5.34 55.89 2.39
CA GLN A 149 -5.61 57.17 1.72
C GLN A 149 -6.99 57.86 1.79
N ALA A 150 -6.99 59.06 2.40
CA ALA A 150 -7.32 60.32 1.72
C ALA A 150 -6.70 61.52 2.45
#